data_AF-A0A0G3ESM3-F1
#
_entry.id   AF-A0A0G3ESM3-F1
#
_cell.length_a   1.000
_cell.length_b   1.000
_cell.length_c   1.000
_cell.angle_alpha   90.00
_cell.angle_beta   90.00
_cell.angle_gamma   90.00
#
_symmetry.space_group_name_H-M   'P 1'
#
loop_
_entity.id
_entity.type
_entity.pdbx_description
1 polymer ?
#
loop_
_entity_poly.entity_id
_entity_poly.type
_entity_poly.pdbx_seq_one_letter_code
_entity_poly.pdbx_strand_id
1 'polypeptide(L)'
;MKPIRYSIVPKQPAAHLFEVSVTVPQPDPAGQRFTLPAWIPGSYMVREFARHIVTIDAVCRGRKVALAKLDKHTWQAAPCKGALTLTYQVYAWDLSVRAAHLDQTHGFFNGSSVFLCVAGQEATPCEIDIVRPGGVQYRAWQVATALAPAPDTKALGFGRYLACDYDELIDSPVELGTFAHASFKACGALHEVAITGNVPNLDIARLCRDMKRICETQIKFFEPAPGGRGRAPVSRYVFLVMAVGDGYGGLEHRASTALLCTRGDLPVLGHAAMSEGYRGFLGLVSHEYFHTWNVKRIKPAVFAPYDLARENYTSLLWLFEGFTSYYDDLMLVRSGVIAEQDYFDLLGKTIGNVLRGSGRHKQSVAESSFDAWIKYYRQDENAPNAIVSYYTKGSLIALALDLMIRTRTRGRKSLDDIMRALWQRYGRDFYRGRPVGVREEEVRPLFEQVSGMPLKEFFDSAVHGTSDLPLARLFEWFGVTLKAEPGENAKPSLGVKLGTSNGSCTLAQVHDGGAAQRAGLSAGDALVALDGLRVTASNLDKLLARYRPGDDVRLHAFRRDELHEYVATLSAPEPARYRLSVVKEHGAAARRARWLHG
;
A
#
# COMPACT_ATOMS: atom_id res chain seq x y z
N MET A 1 23.48 -27.12 5.35
CA MET A 1 22.79 -27.11 6.66
C MET A 1 21.45 -27.80 6.48
N LYS A 2 20.88 -28.41 7.53
CA LYS A 2 19.53 -28.99 7.45
C LYS A 2 18.49 -27.85 7.50
N PRO A 3 17.42 -27.89 6.68
CA PRO A 3 16.45 -26.80 6.66
C PRO A 3 15.66 -26.71 7.98
N ILE A 4 15.22 -25.50 8.33
CA ILE A 4 14.17 -25.30 9.34
C ILE A 4 12.86 -25.75 8.72
N ARG A 5 12.10 -26.58 9.45
CA ARG A 5 10.84 -27.15 8.93
C ARG A 5 9.66 -26.53 9.64
N TYR A 6 8.76 -25.92 8.89
CA TYR A 6 7.49 -25.43 9.36
C TYR A 6 6.36 -26.36 8.89
N SER A 7 5.27 -26.40 9.64
CA SER A 7 4.00 -26.92 9.14
C SER A 7 2.88 -26.03 9.64
N ILE A 8 1.88 -25.79 8.80
CA ILE A 8 0.69 -25.01 9.15
C ILE A 8 -0.57 -25.75 8.71
N VAL A 9 -1.53 -25.83 9.63
CA VAL A 9 -2.82 -26.47 9.43
C VAL A 9 -3.92 -25.50 9.84
N PRO A 10 -4.94 -25.23 9.01
CA PRO A 10 -6.15 -24.55 9.46
C PRO A 10 -6.95 -25.51 10.36
N LYS A 11 -6.56 -25.57 11.64
CA LYS A 11 -6.94 -26.62 12.59
C LYS A 11 -8.43 -26.59 12.89
N GLN A 12 -8.97 -25.39 13.11
CA GLN A 12 -10.38 -25.16 13.39
C GLN A 12 -10.84 -23.91 12.64
N PRO A 13 -11.25 -24.03 11.36
CA PRO A 13 -11.64 -22.87 10.57
C PRO A 13 -12.81 -22.08 11.20
N ALA A 14 -13.78 -22.79 11.81
CA ALA A 14 -14.90 -22.15 12.50
C ALA A 14 -14.52 -21.41 13.81
N ALA A 15 -13.34 -21.67 14.35
CA ALA A 15 -12.80 -20.97 15.52
C ALA A 15 -11.66 -20.01 15.14
N HIS A 16 -11.36 -19.89 13.84
CA HIS A 16 -10.31 -19.01 13.31
C HIS A 16 -8.91 -19.37 13.84
N LEU A 17 -8.64 -20.66 14.05
CA LEU A 17 -7.37 -21.14 14.60
C LEU A 17 -6.55 -21.91 13.57
N PHE A 18 -5.34 -21.42 13.31
CA PHE A 18 -4.26 -22.21 12.73
C PHE A 18 -3.50 -22.94 13.84
N GLU A 19 -3.04 -24.15 13.55
CA GLU A 19 -1.98 -24.83 14.30
C GLU A 19 -0.70 -24.76 13.47
N VAL A 20 0.38 -24.28 14.07
CA VAL A 20 1.68 -24.11 13.44
C VAL A 20 2.71 -24.89 14.22
N SER A 21 3.66 -25.51 13.53
CA SER A 21 4.86 -26.07 14.15
C SER A 21 6.12 -25.58 13.46
N VAL A 22 7.20 -25.44 14.24
CA VAL A 22 8.56 -25.20 13.75
C VAL A 22 9.51 -26.22 14.34
N THR A 23 10.25 -26.93 13.50
CA THR A 23 11.25 -27.93 13.89
C THR A 23 12.64 -27.45 13.52
N VAL A 24 13.48 -27.32 14.54
CA VAL A 24 14.89 -26.93 14.45
C VAL A 24 15.74 -28.19 14.56
N PRO A 25 16.40 -28.65 13.47
CA PRO A 25 17.17 -29.89 13.50
C PRO A 25 18.38 -29.84 14.45
N GLN A 26 18.96 -28.66 14.60
CA GLN A 26 20.15 -28.38 15.42
C GLN A 26 19.90 -27.08 16.21
N PRO A 27 19.18 -27.15 17.35
CA PRO A 27 18.95 -25.97 18.19
C PRO A 27 20.27 -25.49 18.84
N ASP A 28 20.32 -24.22 19.22
CA ASP A 28 21.43 -23.66 19.99
C ASP A 28 21.69 -24.51 21.26
N PRO A 29 22.93 -24.99 21.50
CA PRO A 29 23.27 -25.78 22.68
C PRO A 29 23.06 -25.05 24.01
N ALA A 30 23.08 -23.72 24.02
CA ALA A 30 22.75 -22.88 25.18
C ALA A 30 21.22 -22.66 25.36
N GLY A 31 20.41 -23.17 24.44
CA GLY A 31 18.96 -23.02 24.41
C GLY A 31 18.52 -22.14 23.23
N GLN A 32 17.57 -22.63 22.43
CA GLN A 32 17.14 -21.92 21.22
C GLN A 32 16.17 -20.78 21.54
N ARG A 33 16.44 -19.60 20.99
CA ARG A 33 15.54 -18.46 21.01
C ARG A 33 14.67 -18.41 19.75
N PHE A 34 13.42 -18.00 19.95
CA PHE A 34 12.43 -17.80 18.90
C PHE A 34 11.81 -16.41 19.01
N THR A 35 11.57 -15.75 17.88
CA THR A 35 10.93 -14.42 17.84
C THR A 35 9.83 -14.38 16.79
N LEU A 36 8.73 -13.69 17.07
CA LEU A 36 7.74 -13.34 16.04
C LEU A 36 7.92 -11.86 15.64
N PRO A 37 7.88 -11.50 14.33
CA PRO A 37 7.89 -10.11 13.90
C PRO A 37 6.88 -9.24 14.65
N ALA A 38 7.30 -8.05 15.08
CA ALA A 38 6.40 -7.07 15.70
C ALA A 38 5.57 -6.30 14.65
N TRP A 39 6.04 -6.28 13.41
CA TRP A 39 5.46 -5.60 12.26
C TRP A 39 5.80 -6.37 10.97
N ILE A 40 5.26 -5.94 9.83
CA ILE A 40 5.44 -6.59 8.53
C ILE A 40 6.03 -5.58 7.51
N PRO A 41 7.08 -5.95 6.76
CA PRO A 41 7.58 -5.12 5.66
C PRO A 41 6.46 -4.64 4.72
N GLY A 42 6.49 -3.36 4.35
CA GLY A 42 5.44 -2.69 3.56
C GLY A 42 4.33 -2.05 4.40
N SER A 43 4.22 -2.39 5.69
CA SER A 43 3.27 -1.74 6.62
C SER A 43 3.98 -1.20 7.86
N TYR A 44 4.33 0.09 7.84
CA TYR A 44 5.17 0.77 8.84
C TYR A 44 4.42 1.10 10.14
N MET A 45 3.92 0.06 10.81
CA MET A 45 3.23 0.13 12.09
C MET A 45 3.58 -1.10 12.93
N VAL A 46 3.96 -0.91 14.19
CA VAL A 46 4.06 -2.01 15.16
C VAL A 46 2.66 -2.57 15.41
N ARG A 47 2.46 -3.84 15.04
CA ARG A 47 1.19 -4.56 15.11
C ARG A 47 1.14 -5.55 16.25
N GLU A 48 2.26 -6.05 16.75
CA GLU A 48 2.33 -7.01 17.87
C GLU A 48 1.58 -8.32 17.58
N PHE A 49 1.95 -8.99 16.48
CA PHE A 49 1.31 -10.24 16.04
C PHE A 49 1.33 -11.35 17.11
N ALA A 50 2.30 -11.32 18.01
CA ALA A 50 2.45 -12.30 19.09
C ALA A 50 1.25 -12.35 20.05
N ARG A 51 0.39 -11.31 20.09
CA ARG A 51 -0.86 -11.35 20.86
C ARG A 51 -1.84 -12.42 20.38
N HIS A 52 -1.67 -12.89 19.14
CA HIS A 52 -2.54 -13.89 18.52
C HIS A 52 -2.09 -15.33 18.76
N ILE A 53 -0.92 -15.54 19.38
CA ILE A 53 -0.51 -16.89 19.81
C ILE A 53 -1.32 -17.27 21.06
N VAL A 54 -2.18 -18.29 20.91
CA VAL A 54 -3.11 -18.75 21.94
C VAL A 54 -2.47 -19.77 22.88
N THR A 55 -1.74 -20.73 22.31
CA THR A 55 -1.00 -21.77 23.03
C THR A 55 0.36 -21.95 22.39
N ILE A 56 1.36 -22.37 23.18
CA ILE A 56 2.71 -22.68 22.69
C ILE A 56 3.37 -23.72 23.59
N ASP A 57 3.86 -24.80 23.00
CA ASP A 57 4.58 -25.87 23.67
C ASP A 57 5.84 -26.24 22.87
N ALA A 58 6.86 -26.74 23.57
CA ALA A 58 8.09 -27.25 22.97
C ALA A 58 8.36 -28.70 23.38
N VAL A 59 8.85 -29.49 22.43
CA VAL A 59 9.22 -30.89 22.62
C VAL A 59 10.56 -31.18 21.96
N CYS A 60 11.40 -31.96 22.64
CA CYS A 60 12.63 -32.54 22.08
C CYS A 60 12.63 -34.04 22.36
N ARG A 61 12.73 -34.87 21.31
CA ARG A 61 12.70 -36.35 21.39
C ARG A 61 11.52 -36.89 22.23
N GLY A 62 10.33 -36.32 22.03
CA GLY A 62 9.11 -36.72 22.74
C GLY A 62 9.00 -36.23 24.19
N ARG A 63 9.97 -35.48 24.71
CA ARG A 63 9.93 -34.89 26.06
C ARG A 63 9.67 -33.39 26.00
N LYS A 64 8.82 -32.89 26.90
CA LYS A 64 8.53 -31.46 27.02
C LYS A 64 9.81 -30.69 27.34
N VAL A 65 10.01 -29.55 26.66
CA VAL A 65 11.08 -28.59 26.89
C VAL A 65 10.46 -27.34 27.49
N ALA A 66 11.07 -26.80 28.55
CA ALA A 66 10.60 -25.56 29.16
C ALA A 66 10.78 -24.38 28.18
N LEU A 67 9.76 -23.53 28.09
CA LEU A 67 9.77 -22.28 27.33
C LEU A 67 9.54 -21.11 28.29
N ALA A 68 10.44 -20.13 28.26
CA ALA A 68 10.27 -18.87 28.96
C ALA A 68 9.96 -17.76 27.94
N LYS A 69 8.86 -17.02 28.14
CA LYS A 69 8.59 -15.81 27.37
C LYS A 69 9.40 -14.67 27.96
N LEU A 70 10.23 -14.00 27.15
CA LEU A 70 11.19 -12.99 27.62
C LEU A 70 10.65 -11.57 27.50
N ASP A 71 9.81 -11.32 26.50
CA ASP A 71 9.18 -10.02 26.21
C ASP A 71 7.88 -10.25 25.42
N LYS A 72 7.34 -9.23 24.75
CA LYS A 72 6.07 -9.33 24.02
C LYS A 72 6.06 -10.36 22.89
N HIS A 73 7.20 -10.67 22.27
CA HIS A 73 7.31 -11.52 21.06
C HIS A 73 8.50 -12.48 21.02
N THR A 74 9.23 -12.68 22.13
CA THR A 74 10.39 -13.57 22.22
C THR A 74 10.17 -14.71 23.20
N TRP A 75 10.58 -15.91 22.81
CA TRP A 75 10.59 -17.11 23.65
C TRP A 75 11.97 -17.75 23.68
N GLN A 76 12.34 -18.28 24.85
CA GLN A 76 13.58 -19.02 25.09
C GLN A 76 13.25 -20.46 25.46
N ALA A 77 13.68 -21.40 24.62
CA ALA A 77 13.66 -22.82 24.95
C ALA A 77 14.86 -23.18 25.82
N ALA A 78 14.65 -24.04 26.81
CA ALA A 78 15.75 -24.62 27.58
C ALA A 78 16.68 -25.48 26.68
N PRO A 79 17.96 -25.61 27.01
CA PRO A 79 18.90 -26.49 26.30
C PRO A 79 18.36 -27.91 26.14
N CYS A 80 18.49 -28.47 24.93
CA CYS A 80 18.08 -29.85 24.67
C CYS A 80 19.01 -30.55 23.65
N LYS A 81 19.14 -31.87 23.76
CA LYS A 81 19.94 -32.69 22.83
C LYS A 81 19.04 -33.36 21.79
N GLY A 82 19.04 -32.85 20.56
CA GLY A 82 18.26 -33.38 19.44
C GLY A 82 17.45 -32.30 18.74
N ALA A 83 16.62 -32.71 17.78
CA ALA A 83 15.72 -31.78 17.11
C ALA A 83 14.67 -31.25 18.11
N LEU A 84 14.50 -29.94 18.10
CA LEU A 84 13.52 -29.22 18.92
C LEU A 84 12.33 -28.85 18.04
N THR A 85 11.12 -29.18 18.47
CA THR A 85 9.88 -28.79 17.81
C THR A 85 9.04 -27.93 18.73
N LEU A 86 8.65 -26.74 18.27
CA LEU A 86 7.61 -25.93 18.89
C LEU A 86 6.31 -26.15 18.13
N THR A 87 5.20 -26.25 18.86
CA THR A 87 3.84 -26.28 18.31
C THR A 87 3.00 -25.22 19.01
N TYR A 88 2.26 -24.43 18.24
CA TYR A 88 1.47 -23.32 18.75
C TYR A 88 0.21 -23.09 17.93
N GLN A 89 -0.77 -22.42 18.52
CA GLN A 89 -1.99 -22.01 17.83
C GLN A 89 -2.00 -20.50 17.61
N VAL A 90 -2.45 -20.07 16.43
CA VAL A 90 -2.57 -18.66 16.05
C VAL A 90 -4.03 -18.34 15.74
N TYR A 91 -4.59 -17.35 16.43
CA TYR A 91 -5.91 -16.79 16.15
C TYR A 91 -5.85 -15.84 14.95
N ALA A 92 -6.67 -16.08 13.93
CA ALA A 92 -6.61 -15.41 12.64
C ALA A 92 -7.98 -14.83 12.27
N TRP A 93 -8.29 -13.65 12.80
CA TRP A 93 -9.55 -12.93 12.55
C TRP A 93 -9.32 -11.46 12.15
N ASP A 94 -8.27 -11.22 11.37
CA ASP A 94 -7.95 -9.92 10.78
C ASP A 94 -8.10 -10.02 9.26
N LEU A 95 -9.26 -9.60 8.74
CA LEU A 95 -9.53 -9.57 7.30
C LEU A 95 -8.83 -8.36 6.65
N SER A 96 -7.49 -8.40 6.64
CA SER A 96 -6.65 -7.46 5.91
C SER A 96 -5.45 -8.14 5.28
N VAL A 97 -4.80 -7.45 4.35
CA VAL A 97 -3.63 -7.94 3.61
C VAL A 97 -2.36 -8.08 4.46
N ARG A 98 -2.41 -7.78 5.77
CA ARG A 98 -1.21 -7.53 6.62
C ARG A 98 -0.96 -8.56 7.71
N ALA A 99 -1.94 -9.41 8.01
CA ALA A 99 -1.90 -10.35 9.13
C ALA A 99 -2.35 -11.75 8.66
N ALA A 100 -3.32 -12.35 9.37
CA ALA A 100 -3.92 -13.62 9.01
C ALA A 100 -5.45 -13.60 9.26
N HIS A 101 -6.17 -14.30 8.39
CA HIS A 101 -7.60 -14.53 8.48
C HIS A 101 -7.91 -16.01 8.22
N LEU A 102 -8.89 -16.58 8.91
CA LEU A 102 -9.33 -17.95 8.67
C LEU A 102 -10.80 -18.10 9.01
N ASP A 103 -11.60 -18.60 8.09
CA ASP A 103 -12.95 -19.09 8.34
C ASP A 103 -13.27 -20.34 7.51
N GLN A 104 -14.53 -20.74 7.47
CA GLN A 104 -15.01 -21.89 6.71
C GLN A 104 -14.96 -21.67 5.19
N THR A 105 -14.72 -20.45 4.71
CA THR A 105 -14.69 -20.10 3.29
C THR A 105 -13.28 -20.03 2.74
N HIS A 106 -12.32 -19.54 3.52
CA HIS A 106 -10.93 -19.39 3.10
C HIS A 106 -9.97 -19.26 4.30
N GLY A 107 -8.67 -19.30 4.03
CA GLY A 107 -7.62 -18.94 4.97
C GLY A 107 -6.54 -18.11 4.28
N PHE A 108 -6.17 -16.98 4.86
CA PHE A 108 -5.10 -16.11 4.41
C PHE A 108 -4.07 -15.96 5.53
N PHE A 109 -2.77 -15.96 5.20
CA PHE A 109 -1.76 -15.56 6.16
C PHE A 109 -0.53 -14.94 5.51
N ASN A 110 0.01 -13.93 6.17
CA ASN A 110 1.40 -13.51 6.01
C ASN A 110 2.28 -14.31 6.98
N GLY A 111 3.41 -14.82 6.49
CA GLY A 111 4.33 -15.60 7.32
C GLY A 111 4.85 -14.85 8.55
N SER A 112 4.95 -13.51 8.49
CA SER A 112 5.33 -12.64 9.62
C SER A 112 4.37 -12.72 10.81
N SER A 113 3.12 -13.14 10.60
CA SER A 113 2.11 -13.28 11.64
C SER A 113 1.98 -14.69 12.20
N VAL A 114 2.54 -15.70 11.51
CA VAL A 114 2.33 -17.12 11.85
C VAL A 114 3.61 -17.93 12.05
N PHE A 115 4.77 -17.52 11.53
CA PHE A 115 6.00 -18.29 11.63
C PHE A 115 6.98 -17.65 12.61
N LEU A 116 7.27 -18.33 13.71
CA LEU A 116 8.36 -17.96 14.61
C LEU A 116 9.72 -18.07 13.92
N CYS A 117 10.48 -16.99 13.94
CA CYS A 117 11.88 -16.95 13.52
C CYS A 117 12.76 -17.75 14.49
N VAL A 118 13.73 -18.49 13.97
CA VAL A 118 14.73 -19.23 14.76
C VAL A 118 15.98 -18.36 14.85
N ALA A 119 16.17 -17.69 15.99
CA ALA A 119 17.24 -16.71 16.16
C ALA A 119 18.64 -17.34 15.92
N GLY A 120 19.48 -16.66 15.14
CA GLY A 120 20.79 -17.13 14.72
C GLY A 120 20.79 -18.14 13.57
N GLN A 121 19.62 -18.51 13.06
CA GLN A 121 19.45 -19.46 11.94
C GLN A 121 18.58 -18.86 10.82
N GLU A 122 18.45 -17.53 10.75
CA GLU A 122 17.54 -16.80 9.84
C GLU A 122 17.87 -17.05 8.37
N ALA A 123 19.15 -17.21 8.03
CA ALA A 123 19.63 -17.51 6.68
C ALA A 123 19.55 -19.00 6.30
N THR A 124 19.00 -19.85 7.18
CA THR A 124 18.84 -21.28 6.90
C THR A 124 17.64 -21.49 5.98
N PRO A 125 17.74 -22.34 4.94
CA PRO A 125 16.61 -22.70 4.10
C PRO A 125 15.42 -23.18 4.92
N CYS A 126 14.23 -22.77 4.52
CA CYS A 126 12.97 -23.12 5.17
C CYS A 126 12.17 -24.04 4.25
N GLU A 127 11.66 -25.14 4.82
CA GLU A 127 10.64 -25.97 4.18
C GLU A 127 9.34 -25.81 4.96
N ILE A 128 8.22 -25.60 4.27
CA ILE A 128 6.91 -25.51 4.90
C ILE A 128 5.93 -26.52 4.32
N ASP A 129 5.34 -27.33 5.19
CA ASP A 129 4.24 -28.22 4.85
C ASP A 129 2.89 -27.52 5.13
N ILE A 130 2.20 -27.14 4.06
CA ILE A 130 0.87 -26.51 4.11
C ILE A 130 -0.16 -27.63 4.03
N VAL A 131 -0.84 -27.88 5.14
CA VAL A 131 -1.74 -29.03 5.30
C VAL A 131 -3.19 -28.61 5.06
N ARG A 132 -3.93 -29.43 4.31
CA ARG A 132 -5.35 -29.22 4.07
C ARG A 132 -6.13 -29.30 5.40
N PRO A 133 -7.11 -28.41 5.65
CA PRO A 133 -7.95 -28.54 6.82
C PRO A 133 -8.81 -29.82 6.75
N GLY A 134 -9.05 -30.41 7.92
CA GLY A 134 -9.89 -31.61 8.04
C GLY A 134 -11.36 -31.29 7.79
N GLY A 135 -12.07 -32.16 7.07
CA GLY A 135 -13.49 -32.01 6.76
C GLY A 135 -13.79 -32.16 5.27
N VAL A 136 -14.98 -32.68 4.95
CA VAL A 136 -15.40 -32.92 3.56
C VAL A 136 -15.63 -31.63 2.79
N GLN A 137 -16.04 -30.56 3.48
CA GLN A 137 -16.32 -29.24 2.91
C GLN A 137 -15.06 -28.54 2.37
N TYR A 138 -13.86 -28.92 2.82
CA TYR A 138 -12.60 -28.31 2.40
C TYR A 138 -11.83 -29.12 1.34
N ARG A 139 -12.44 -30.18 0.81
CA ARG A 139 -11.82 -31.03 -0.23
C ARG A 139 -11.49 -30.27 -1.51
N ALA A 140 -12.27 -29.23 -1.81
CA ALA A 140 -12.08 -28.37 -2.98
C ALA A 140 -11.13 -27.20 -2.72
N TRP A 141 -10.60 -27.04 -1.50
CA TRP A 141 -9.63 -25.98 -1.23
C TRP A 141 -8.34 -26.20 -2.03
N GLN A 142 -7.71 -25.10 -2.38
CA GLN A 142 -6.46 -24.98 -3.13
C GLN A 142 -5.51 -24.03 -2.39
N VAL A 143 -4.26 -23.96 -2.85
CA VAL A 143 -3.22 -23.10 -2.26
C VAL A 143 -2.66 -22.15 -3.32
N ALA A 144 -2.73 -20.83 -3.10
CA ALA A 144 -2.08 -19.84 -3.95
C ALA A 144 -0.98 -19.10 -3.17
N THR A 145 0.25 -19.16 -3.67
CA THR A 145 1.42 -18.49 -3.08
C THR A 145 2.56 -18.41 -4.11
N ALA A 146 3.47 -17.45 -3.94
CA ALA A 146 4.69 -17.36 -4.74
C ALA A 146 5.78 -18.36 -4.32
N LEU A 147 5.67 -18.99 -3.14
CA LEU A 147 6.63 -20.02 -2.71
C LEU A 147 6.76 -21.12 -3.78
N ALA A 148 7.99 -21.62 -3.94
CA ALA A 148 8.25 -22.71 -4.86
C ALA A 148 7.69 -24.02 -4.27
N PRO A 149 6.80 -24.75 -4.97
CA PRO A 149 6.39 -26.06 -4.51
C PRO A 149 7.56 -27.04 -4.58
N ALA A 150 7.64 -27.95 -3.62
CA ALA A 150 8.54 -29.09 -3.69
C ALA A 150 8.16 -30.01 -4.88
N PRO A 151 9.08 -30.84 -5.40
CA PRO A 151 8.82 -31.66 -6.60
C PRO A 151 7.60 -32.59 -6.52
N ASP A 152 7.20 -32.99 -5.31
CA ASP A 152 6.05 -33.84 -5.02
C ASP A 152 4.74 -33.06 -4.79
N THR A 153 4.80 -31.73 -4.77
CA THR A 153 3.65 -30.85 -4.55
C THR A 153 3.13 -30.31 -5.88
N LYS A 154 1.87 -30.60 -6.18
CA LYS A 154 1.21 -30.16 -7.42
C LYS A 154 0.97 -28.64 -7.39
N ALA A 155 0.88 -28.03 -8.57
CA ALA A 155 0.42 -26.65 -8.69
C ALA A 155 -0.95 -26.48 -8.02
N LEU A 156 -1.10 -25.40 -7.25
CA LEU A 156 -2.27 -25.10 -6.42
C LEU A 156 -2.65 -26.16 -5.38
N GLY A 157 -1.78 -27.13 -5.10
CA GLY A 157 -2.03 -28.24 -4.19
C GLY A 157 -1.51 -28.00 -2.77
N PHE A 158 -2.13 -28.64 -1.78
CA PHE A 158 -1.53 -28.75 -0.45
C PHE A 158 -0.29 -29.66 -0.49
N GLY A 159 0.69 -29.36 0.36
CA GLY A 159 1.96 -30.07 0.40
C GLY A 159 3.12 -29.16 0.82
N ARG A 160 4.33 -29.55 0.41
CA ARG A 160 5.58 -28.91 0.81
C ARG A 160 5.97 -27.78 -0.15
N TYR A 161 6.41 -26.68 0.43
CA TYR A 161 6.91 -25.50 -0.25
C TYR A 161 8.27 -25.08 0.32
N LEU A 162 9.05 -24.36 -0.49
CA LEU A 162 10.45 -24.04 -0.20
C LEU A 162 10.65 -22.53 -0.19
N ALA A 163 11.45 -22.07 0.77
CA ALA A 163 11.99 -20.72 0.87
C ALA A 163 13.50 -20.78 1.14
N CYS A 164 14.26 -19.87 0.54
CA CYS A 164 15.72 -19.79 0.67
C CYS A 164 16.17 -19.46 2.10
N ASP A 165 15.36 -18.69 2.82
CA ASP A 165 15.60 -18.20 4.18
C ASP A 165 14.30 -17.75 4.84
N TYR A 166 14.39 -17.26 6.08
CA TYR A 166 13.23 -16.75 6.82
C TYR A 166 12.64 -15.47 6.21
N ASP A 167 13.46 -14.62 5.57
CA ASP A 167 13.01 -13.39 4.93
C ASP A 167 12.11 -13.69 3.70
N GLU A 168 12.45 -14.70 2.89
CA GLU A 168 11.58 -15.18 1.82
C GLU A 168 10.30 -15.85 2.35
N LEU A 169 10.41 -16.62 3.44
CA LEU A 169 9.27 -17.30 4.05
C LEU A 169 8.20 -16.31 4.49
N ILE A 170 8.59 -15.22 5.17
CA ILE A 170 7.63 -14.22 5.65
C ILE A 170 7.18 -13.22 4.57
N ASP A 171 7.92 -13.11 3.47
CA ASP A 171 7.60 -12.28 2.31
C ASP A 171 6.82 -13.04 1.23
N SER A 172 6.24 -14.20 1.58
CA SER A 172 5.44 -15.00 0.66
C SER A 172 4.09 -15.33 1.31
N PRO A 173 3.07 -14.46 1.17
CA PRO A 173 1.74 -14.73 1.69
C PRO A 173 1.13 -15.96 1.02
N VAL A 174 0.13 -16.53 1.69
CA VAL A 174 -0.59 -17.71 1.24
C VAL A 174 -2.08 -17.48 1.34
N GLU A 175 -2.78 -17.77 0.25
CA GLU A 175 -4.23 -17.87 0.19
C GLU A 175 -4.64 -19.35 0.07
N LEU A 176 -5.57 -19.77 0.91
CA LEU A 176 -6.15 -21.10 0.99
C LEU A 176 -7.65 -20.98 0.77
N GLY A 177 -8.25 -21.83 -0.04
CA GLY A 177 -9.70 -21.81 -0.21
C GLY A 177 -10.16 -22.24 -1.58
N THR A 178 -11.40 -21.92 -1.89
CA THR A 178 -11.93 -22.01 -3.25
C THR A 178 -11.95 -20.60 -3.84
N PHE A 179 -11.15 -20.39 -4.88
CA PHE A 179 -10.98 -19.09 -5.52
C PHE A 179 -11.03 -19.23 -7.04
N ALA A 180 -11.41 -18.17 -7.74
CA ALA A 180 -11.22 -18.10 -9.18
C ALA A 180 -9.72 -17.99 -9.48
N HIS A 181 -9.24 -18.74 -10.45
CA HIS A 181 -7.84 -18.74 -10.85
C HIS A 181 -7.70 -18.52 -12.35
N ALA A 182 -6.78 -17.64 -12.74
CA ALA A 182 -6.35 -17.47 -14.11
C ALA A 182 -4.85 -17.16 -14.17
N SER A 183 -4.28 -17.31 -15.36
CA SER A 183 -2.88 -16.96 -15.59
C SER A 183 -2.65 -16.30 -16.95
N PHE A 184 -1.57 -15.53 -17.03
CA PHE A 184 -1.07 -14.94 -18.26
C PHE A 184 0.46 -14.88 -18.24
N LYS A 185 1.08 -14.63 -19.39
CA LYS A 185 2.52 -14.36 -19.47
C LYS A 185 2.76 -12.91 -19.86
N ALA A 186 3.64 -12.23 -19.13
CA ALA A 186 4.12 -10.88 -19.45
C ALA A 186 5.64 -10.94 -19.61
N CYS A 187 6.14 -10.60 -20.80
CA CYS A 187 7.57 -10.69 -21.14
C CYS A 187 8.21 -12.06 -20.77
N GLY A 188 7.46 -13.15 -20.94
CA GLY A 188 7.90 -14.52 -20.66
C GLY A 188 7.70 -15.00 -19.20
N ALA A 189 7.52 -14.10 -18.24
CA ALA A 189 7.25 -14.47 -16.85
C ALA A 189 5.78 -14.85 -16.63
N LEU A 190 5.54 -15.92 -15.87
CA LEU A 190 4.20 -16.41 -15.53
C LEU A 190 3.58 -15.48 -14.47
N HIS A 191 2.36 -15.04 -14.72
CA HIS A 191 1.57 -14.30 -13.75
C HIS A 191 0.30 -15.09 -13.46
N GLU A 192 -0.04 -15.22 -12.18
CA GLU A 192 -1.23 -15.89 -11.71
C GLU A 192 -2.11 -14.90 -10.95
N VAL A 193 -3.43 -15.07 -11.07
CA VAL A 193 -4.42 -14.25 -10.36
C VAL A 193 -5.35 -15.21 -9.62
N ALA A 194 -5.34 -15.16 -8.29
CA ALA A 194 -6.24 -15.90 -7.44
C ALA A 194 -7.22 -14.92 -6.78
N ILE A 195 -8.52 -15.09 -7.01
CA ILE A 195 -9.57 -14.19 -6.51
C ILE A 195 -10.49 -14.96 -5.58
N THR A 196 -10.37 -14.67 -4.30
CA THR A 196 -11.23 -15.19 -3.23
C THR A 196 -12.39 -14.24 -2.98
N GLY A 197 -13.55 -14.81 -2.67
CA GLY A 197 -14.81 -14.08 -2.48
C GLY A 197 -15.80 -14.35 -3.62
N ASN A 198 -17.09 -14.16 -3.33
CA ASN A 198 -18.13 -14.41 -4.33
C ASN A 198 -18.25 -13.24 -5.30
N VAL A 199 -17.75 -13.38 -6.53
CA VAL A 199 -17.80 -12.34 -7.59
C VAL A 199 -18.64 -12.83 -8.77
N PRO A 200 -19.97 -12.62 -8.77
CA PRO A 200 -20.83 -13.10 -9.84
C PRO A 200 -20.52 -12.40 -11.17
N ASN A 201 -20.54 -13.15 -12.28
CA ASN A 201 -20.29 -12.64 -13.64
C ASN A 201 -18.93 -11.94 -13.84
N LEU A 202 -17.90 -12.33 -13.09
CA LEU A 202 -16.54 -11.81 -13.26
C LEU A 202 -16.01 -12.00 -14.69
N ASP A 203 -15.57 -10.93 -15.33
CA ASP A 203 -14.84 -10.97 -16.60
C ASP A 203 -13.32 -11.13 -16.35
N ILE A 204 -12.93 -12.34 -15.94
CA ILE A 204 -11.53 -12.66 -15.62
C ILE A 204 -10.61 -12.54 -16.85
N ALA A 205 -11.15 -12.72 -18.05
CA ALA A 205 -10.40 -12.60 -19.30
C ALA A 205 -10.03 -11.13 -19.59
N ARG A 206 -10.99 -10.20 -19.43
CA ARG A 206 -10.71 -8.75 -19.47
C ARG A 206 -9.70 -8.36 -18.42
N LEU A 207 -9.88 -8.83 -17.19
CA LEU A 207 -8.97 -8.53 -16.09
C LEU A 207 -7.53 -8.94 -16.44
N CYS A 208 -7.30 -10.21 -16.80
CA CYS A 208 -5.97 -10.70 -17.15
C CYS A 208 -5.36 -9.97 -18.36
N ARG A 209 -6.17 -9.59 -19.35
CA ARG A 209 -5.69 -8.81 -20.51
C ARG A 209 -5.18 -7.43 -20.09
N ASP A 210 -5.93 -6.72 -19.26
CA ASP A 210 -5.57 -5.36 -18.83
C ASP A 210 -4.36 -5.41 -17.87
N MET A 211 -4.35 -6.34 -16.91
CA MET A 211 -3.20 -6.60 -16.03
C MET A 211 -1.94 -6.96 -16.81
N LYS A 212 -2.05 -7.81 -17.85
CA LYS A 212 -0.92 -8.17 -18.71
C LYS A 212 -0.28 -6.94 -19.35
N ARG A 213 -1.09 -6.02 -19.89
CA ARG A 213 -0.59 -4.79 -20.52
C ARG A 213 0.18 -3.93 -19.52
N ILE A 214 -0.34 -3.77 -18.30
CA ILE A 214 0.33 -3.03 -17.21
C ILE A 214 1.65 -3.70 -16.86
N CYS A 215 1.65 -5.01 -16.60
CA CYS A 215 2.85 -5.75 -16.23
C CYS A 215 3.94 -5.66 -17.30
N GLU A 216 3.59 -5.87 -18.59
CA GLU A 216 4.54 -5.76 -19.69
C GLU A 216 5.13 -4.34 -19.82
N THR A 217 4.32 -3.30 -19.62
CA THR A 217 4.79 -1.91 -19.64
C THR A 217 5.81 -1.66 -18.53
N GLN A 218 5.53 -2.10 -17.30
CA GLN A 218 6.46 -1.92 -16.18
C GLN A 218 7.75 -2.74 -16.34
N ILE A 219 7.67 -3.97 -16.85
CA ILE A 219 8.86 -4.78 -17.15
C ILE A 219 9.76 -4.09 -18.17
N LYS A 220 9.18 -3.58 -19.27
CA LYS A 220 9.92 -2.89 -20.33
C LYS A 220 10.47 -1.55 -19.87
N PHE A 221 9.82 -0.89 -18.91
CA PHE A 221 10.28 0.34 -18.30
C PHE A 221 11.61 0.15 -17.55
N PHE A 222 11.74 -0.89 -16.72
CA PHE A 222 12.98 -1.13 -15.95
C PHE A 222 14.08 -1.85 -16.73
N GLU A 223 13.72 -2.75 -17.64
CA GLU A 223 14.67 -3.53 -18.46
C GLU A 223 14.35 -3.35 -19.96
N PRO A 224 14.60 -2.15 -20.53
CA PRO A 224 14.43 -1.93 -21.97
C PRO A 224 15.45 -2.77 -22.75
N ALA A 225 14.99 -3.58 -23.70
CA ALA A 225 15.82 -4.46 -24.50
C ALA A 225 15.54 -4.31 -26.01
N PRO A 226 16.54 -4.51 -26.89
CA PRO A 226 16.33 -4.54 -28.34
C PRO A 226 15.21 -5.53 -28.71
N GLY A 227 14.28 -5.10 -29.56
CA GLY A 227 13.11 -5.89 -29.95
C GLY A 227 12.02 -6.00 -28.87
N GLY A 228 12.07 -5.21 -27.80
CA GLY A 228 10.96 -5.04 -26.85
C GLY A 228 10.67 -6.24 -25.95
N ARG A 229 11.61 -7.19 -25.83
CA ARG A 229 11.38 -8.44 -25.08
C ARG A 229 11.16 -8.23 -23.58
N GLY A 230 11.86 -7.26 -22.97
CA GLY A 230 11.84 -7.00 -21.52
C GLY A 230 12.34 -8.19 -20.68
N ARG A 231 12.75 -7.96 -19.43
CA ARG A 231 13.09 -9.05 -18.50
C ARG A 231 12.49 -8.79 -17.13
N ALA A 232 11.51 -9.59 -16.73
CA ALA A 232 10.96 -9.52 -15.39
C ALA A 232 12.03 -9.90 -14.33
N PRO A 233 12.01 -9.29 -13.14
CA PRO A 233 12.92 -9.61 -12.04
C PRO A 233 12.58 -10.95 -11.37
N VAL A 234 11.43 -11.54 -11.73
CA VAL A 234 10.94 -12.84 -11.26
C VAL A 234 10.51 -13.70 -12.46
N SER A 235 10.57 -15.02 -12.33
CA SER A 235 10.04 -15.96 -13.33
C SER A 235 8.54 -16.20 -13.19
N ARG A 236 8.01 -15.98 -11.99
CA ARG A 236 6.60 -16.19 -11.60
C ARG A 236 6.16 -15.10 -10.62
N TYR A 237 4.96 -14.57 -10.79
CA TYR A 237 4.34 -13.59 -9.90
C TYR A 237 2.88 -13.94 -9.60
N VAL A 238 2.42 -13.75 -8.37
CA VAL A 238 1.05 -14.12 -7.95
C VAL A 238 0.30 -12.92 -7.39
N PHE A 239 -0.86 -12.60 -7.95
CA PHE A 239 -1.81 -11.64 -7.39
C PHE A 239 -2.84 -12.41 -6.54
N LEU A 240 -2.84 -12.20 -5.22
CA LEU A 240 -3.82 -12.75 -4.29
C LEU A 240 -4.87 -11.67 -4.01
N VAL A 241 -6.11 -11.86 -4.46
CA VAL A 241 -7.16 -10.85 -4.40
C VAL A 241 -8.30 -11.33 -3.51
N MET A 242 -8.61 -10.57 -2.47
CA MET A 242 -9.79 -10.73 -1.64
C MET A 242 -10.86 -9.71 -2.06
N ALA A 243 -12.02 -10.19 -2.54
CA ALA A 243 -13.12 -9.34 -2.99
C ALA A 243 -14.28 -9.31 -1.97
N VAL A 244 -14.52 -8.13 -1.38
CA VAL A 244 -15.50 -7.91 -0.30
C VAL A 244 -16.58 -6.88 -0.70
N GLY A 245 -17.56 -6.63 0.17
CA GLY A 245 -18.59 -5.61 -0.08
C GLY A 245 -18.08 -4.18 0.03
N ASP A 246 -17.14 -3.94 0.95
CA ASP A 246 -16.44 -2.68 1.15
C ASP A 246 -15.03 -2.99 1.68
N GLY A 247 -14.01 -2.42 1.04
CA GLY A 247 -12.61 -2.68 1.36
C GLY A 247 -11.65 -2.23 0.26
N TYR A 248 -10.48 -1.76 0.68
CA TYR A 248 -9.39 -1.35 -0.21
C TYR A 248 -8.05 -1.51 0.51
N GLY A 249 -7.06 -2.08 -0.16
CA GLY A 249 -5.68 -2.13 0.33
C GLY A 249 -4.82 -3.10 -0.44
N GLY A 250 -3.51 -2.86 -0.44
CA GLY A 250 -2.51 -3.73 -1.03
C GLY A 250 -1.33 -3.92 -0.07
N LEU A 251 -0.58 -5.00 -0.29
CA LEU A 251 0.72 -5.21 0.31
C LEU A 251 1.64 -5.91 -0.70
N GLU A 252 2.82 -5.35 -0.87
CA GLU A 252 3.80 -5.76 -1.85
C GLU A 252 4.72 -6.87 -1.33
N HIS A 253 5.02 -7.84 -2.19
CA HIS A 253 5.96 -8.93 -1.90
C HIS A 253 6.92 -9.18 -3.07
N ARG A 254 8.07 -9.82 -2.82
CA ARG A 254 9.14 -9.96 -3.84
C ARG A 254 8.71 -10.59 -5.16
N ALA A 255 7.67 -11.43 -5.12
CA ALA A 255 7.12 -12.21 -6.22
C ALA A 255 5.59 -12.39 -6.11
N SER A 256 4.90 -11.58 -5.30
CA SER A 256 3.44 -11.59 -5.20
C SER A 256 2.91 -10.29 -4.62
N THR A 257 1.60 -10.17 -4.53
CA THR A 257 0.94 -9.14 -3.73
C THR A 257 -0.34 -9.71 -3.13
N ALA A 258 -0.71 -9.23 -1.94
CA ALA A 258 -2.02 -9.42 -1.35
C ALA A 258 -2.85 -8.15 -1.54
N LEU A 259 -4.04 -8.30 -2.10
CA LEU A 259 -4.97 -7.22 -2.47
C LEU A 259 -6.32 -7.44 -1.78
N LEU A 260 -6.91 -6.35 -1.28
CA LEU A 260 -8.28 -6.28 -0.81
C LEU A 260 -9.00 -5.24 -1.65
N CYS A 261 -10.12 -5.62 -2.28
CA CYS A 261 -10.90 -4.71 -3.09
C CYS A 261 -12.40 -4.87 -2.89
N THR A 262 -13.14 -3.83 -3.27
CA THR A 262 -14.59 -3.89 -3.35
C THR A 262 -14.98 -4.70 -4.58
N ARG A 263 -15.89 -5.65 -4.41
CA ARG A 263 -16.36 -6.54 -5.48
C ARG A 263 -16.89 -5.78 -6.70
N GLY A 264 -17.54 -4.64 -6.47
CA GLY A 264 -18.06 -3.76 -7.52
C GLY A 264 -16.97 -3.09 -8.38
N ASP A 265 -15.71 -3.14 -7.94
CA ASP A 265 -14.57 -2.62 -8.70
C ASP A 265 -14.06 -3.62 -9.73
N LEU A 266 -14.45 -4.90 -9.64
CA LEU A 266 -14.00 -5.92 -10.59
C LEU A 266 -14.85 -5.89 -11.89
N PRO A 267 -14.27 -6.24 -13.05
CA PRO A 267 -14.97 -6.13 -14.32
C PRO A 267 -16.04 -7.21 -14.45
N VAL A 268 -17.16 -6.85 -15.08
CA VAL A 268 -18.34 -7.71 -15.25
C VAL A 268 -18.50 -8.09 -16.72
N LEU A 269 -18.83 -9.36 -16.98
CA LEU A 269 -19.11 -9.87 -18.33
C LEU A 269 -20.19 -9.03 -19.03
N GLY A 270 -19.94 -8.71 -20.30
CA GLY A 270 -20.84 -7.88 -21.11
C GLY A 270 -20.74 -6.37 -20.88
N HIS A 271 -19.96 -5.89 -19.90
CA HIS A 271 -19.75 -4.46 -19.65
C HIS A 271 -18.37 -4.02 -20.12
N ALA A 272 -18.31 -3.29 -21.24
CA ALA A 272 -17.04 -2.84 -21.83
C ALA A 272 -16.48 -1.54 -21.21
N ALA A 273 -17.33 -0.73 -20.57
CA ALA A 273 -16.90 0.57 -20.02
C ALA A 273 -15.84 0.43 -18.93
N MET A 274 -14.94 1.40 -18.83
CA MET A 274 -14.01 1.55 -17.71
C MET A 274 -14.72 2.35 -16.62
N SER A 275 -15.09 1.70 -15.51
CA SER A 275 -15.66 2.39 -14.35
C SER A 275 -14.56 3.04 -13.50
N GLU A 276 -14.91 4.02 -12.66
CA GLU A 276 -13.96 4.60 -11.70
C GLU A 276 -13.42 3.52 -10.73
N GLY A 277 -14.28 2.60 -10.28
CA GLY A 277 -13.89 1.48 -9.42
C GLY A 277 -12.88 0.55 -10.08
N TYR A 278 -13.16 0.09 -11.31
CA TYR A 278 -12.23 -0.79 -12.03
C TYR A 278 -10.92 -0.11 -12.38
N ARG A 279 -10.96 1.18 -12.73
CA ARG A 279 -9.75 1.99 -12.88
C ARG A 279 -8.95 2.06 -11.58
N GLY A 280 -9.60 2.27 -10.44
CA GLY A 280 -8.97 2.29 -9.12
C GLY A 280 -8.34 0.94 -8.74
N PHE A 281 -9.01 -0.16 -9.04
CA PHE A 281 -8.46 -1.51 -8.83
C PHE A 281 -7.24 -1.78 -9.72
N LEU A 282 -7.26 -1.40 -10.99
CA LEU A 282 -6.10 -1.51 -11.87
C LEU A 282 -4.95 -0.62 -11.42
N GLY A 283 -5.24 0.57 -10.87
CA GLY A 283 -4.25 1.43 -10.21
C GLY A 283 -3.58 0.73 -9.04
N LEU A 284 -4.36 0.08 -8.17
CA LEU A 284 -3.84 -0.74 -7.07
C LEU A 284 -2.96 -1.89 -7.57
N VAL A 285 -3.40 -2.62 -8.60
CA VAL A 285 -2.58 -3.68 -9.25
C VAL A 285 -1.26 -3.10 -9.77
N SER A 286 -1.31 -1.94 -10.42
CA SER A 286 -0.13 -1.25 -10.96
C SER A 286 0.83 -0.85 -9.84
N HIS A 287 0.32 -0.31 -8.74
CA HIS A 287 1.05 0.09 -7.56
C HIS A 287 1.85 -1.07 -6.95
N GLU A 288 1.14 -2.13 -6.57
CA GLU A 288 1.77 -3.29 -5.92
C GLU A 288 2.72 -4.05 -6.86
N TYR A 289 2.42 -4.08 -8.15
CA TYR A 289 3.34 -4.70 -9.11
C TYR A 289 4.62 -3.86 -9.30
N PHE A 290 4.51 -2.52 -9.32
CA PHE A 290 5.68 -1.63 -9.41
C PHE A 290 6.60 -1.79 -8.20
N HIS A 291 6.00 -2.08 -7.04
CA HIS A 291 6.73 -2.40 -5.83
C HIS A 291 7.66 -3.62 -5.94
N THR A 292 7.45 -4.52 -6.91
CA THR A 292 8.39 -5.61 -7.23
C THR A 292 9.81 -5.08 -7.46
N TRP A 293 9.94 -3.90 -8.07
CA TRP A 293 11.21 -3.19 -8.20
C TRP A 293 11.44 -2.25 -7.01
N ASN A 294 10.45 -1.42 -6.68
CA ASN A 294 10.56 -0.33 -5.71
C ASN A 294 9.38 -0.37 -4.74
N VAL A 295 9.36 -1.15 -3.66
CA VAL A 295 10.41 -1.19 -2.63
C VAL A 295 10.97 -2.59 -2.34
N LYS A 296 10.59 -3.64 -3.09
CA LYS A 296 11.10 -4.99 -2.77
C LYS A 296 12.57 -5.18 -3.07
N ARG A 297 13.16 -4.43 -4.00
CA ARG A 297 14.57 -4.58 -4.43
C ARG A 297 15.35 -3.28 -4.32
N ILE A 298 14.80 -2.17 -4.82
CA ILE A 298 15.29 -0.83 -4.54
C ILE A 298 14.64 -0.42 -3.22
N LYS A 299 15.41 -0.32 -2.13
CA LYS A 299 14.86 0.00 -0.80
C LYS A 299 15.83 0.80 0.05
N PRO A 300 15.37 1.48 1.12
CA PRO A 300 16.26 2.14 2.08
C PRO A 300 17.33 1.20 2.63
N ALA A 301 18.52 1.72 2.93
CA ALA A 301 19.60 0.95 3.56
C ALA A 301 19.17 0.33 4.91
N VAL A 302 18.32 1.03 5.68
CA VAL A 302 17.76 0.54 6.95
C VAL A 302 16.81 -0.66 6.81
N PHE A 303 16.42 -1.02 5.58
CA PHE A 303 15.57 -2.18 5.27
C PHE A 303 16.37 -3.36 4.68
N ALA A 304 17.71 -3.28 4.65
CA ALA A 304 18.59 -4.28 4.06
C ALA A 304 19.70 -4.70 5.06
N PRO A 305 19.42 -5.59 6.04
CA PRO A 305 18.14 -6.30 6.27
C PRO A 305 17.14 -5.50 7.14
N TYR A 306 15.92 -6.01 7.27
CA TYR A 306 14.95 -5.48 8.23
C TYR A 306 15.28 -5.89 9.67
N ASP A 307 15.23 -4.94 10.62
CA ASP A 307 14.94 -5.26 12.02
C ASP A 307 13.43 -5.34 12.21
N LEU A 308 12.91 -6.54 12.49
CA LEU A 308 11.48 -6.81 12.63
C LEU A 308 10.97 -6.68 14.07
N ALA A 309 11.87 -6.37 15.02
CA ALA A 309 11.52 -6.27 16.43
C ALA A 309 11.03 -4.87 16.83
N ARG A 310 11.43 -3.84 16.08
CA ARG A 310 11.18 -2.42 16.38
C ARG A 310 10.93 -1.60 15.11
N GLU A 311 10.62 -0.33 15.28
CA GLU A 311 10.49 0.65 14.21
C GLU A 311 11.81 0.85 13.45
N ASN A 312 11.75 0.80 12.11
CA ASN A 312 12.88 1.13 11.23
C ASN A 312 12.62 2.49 10.58
N TYR A 313 13.23 3.53 11.14
CA TYR A 313 13.01 4.91 10.68
C TYR A 313 13.78 5.22 9.39
N THR A 314 13.11 5.89 8.45
CA THR A 314 13.71 6.46 7.25
C THR A 314 12.93 7.68 6.79
N SER A 315 13.61 8.66 6.21
CA SER A 315 13.01 9.83 5.59
C SER A 315 12.69 9.64 4.09
N LEU A 316 12.83 8.41 3.56
CA LEU A 316 12.80 8.14 2.11
C LEU A 316 11.48 7.56 1.56
N LEU A 317 10.42 7.37 2.35
CA LEU A 317 9.17 6.79 1.84
C LEU A 317 8.51 7.65 0.75
N TRP A 318 8.78 8.96 0.68
CA TRP A 318 8.34 9.77 -0.46
C TRP A 318 8.93 9.31 -1.82
N LEU A 319 10.11 8.67 -1.80
CA LEU A 319 10.74 8.04 -2.96
C LEU A 319 10.16 6.65 -3.21
N PHE A 320 10.01 5.84 -2.17
CA PHE A 320 9.59 4.44 -2.32
C PHE A 320 8.09 4.28 -2.54
N GLU A 321 7.29 5.11 -1.90
CA GLU A 321 5.82 5.09 -1.94
C GLU A 321 5.33 6.20 -2.86
N GLY A 322 5.85 7.42 -2.70
CA GLY A 322 5.43 8.56 -3.50
C GLY A 322 5.74 8.41 -4.99
N PHE A 323 6.93 7.91 -5.37
CA PHE A 323 7.22 7.71 -6.79
C PHE A 323 6.42 6.53 -7.35
N THR A 324 6.18 5.49 -6.55
CA THR A 324 5.27 4.40 -6.92
C THR A 324 3.86 4.95 -7.18
N SER A 325 3.34 5.85 -6.32
CA SER A 325 2.07 6.57 -6.52
C SER A 325 2.03 7.58 -7.67
N TYR A 326 3.17 7.87 -8.30
CA TYR A 326 3.20 8.61 -9.56
C TYR A 326 3.17 7.65 -10.74
N TYR A 327 3.94 6.56 -10.62
CA TYR A 327 4.09 5.57 -11.66
C TYR A 327 2.89 4.63 -11.78
N ASP A 328 2.14 4.35 -10.71
CA ASP A 328 0.98 3.46 -10.76
C ASP A 328 -0.06 3.93 -11.79
N ASP A 329 -0.50 5.18 -11.71
CA ASP A 329 -1.42 5.84 -12.63
C ASP A 329 -0.78 6.12 -13.99
N LEU A 330 0.49 6.55 -14.02
CA LEU A 330 1.22 6.80 -15.27
C LEU A 330 1.38 5.51 -16.09
N MET A 331 1.56 4.37 -15.43
CA MET A 331 1.69 3.08 -16.10
C MET A 331 0.36 2.61 -16.70
N LEU A 332 -0.79 3.02 -16.15
CA LEU A 332 -2.11 2.73 -16.75
C LEU A 332 -2.29 3.42 -18.10
N VAL A 333 -1.89 4.70 -18.20
CA VAL A 333 -1.97 5.46 -19.46
C VAL A 333 -0.86 5.03 -20.43
N ARG A 334 0.35 4.73 -19.93
CA ARG A 334 1.45 4.19 -20.75
C ARG A 334 1.12 2.82 -21.34
N SER A 335 0.41 1.96 -20.60
CA SER A 335 -0.07 0.67 -21.10
C SER A 335 -1.27 0.81 -22.05
N GLY A 336 -1.88 2.00 -22.13
CA GLY A 336 -3.08 2.30 -22.90
C GLY A 336 -4.34 1.62 -22.37
N VAL A 337 -4.37 1.28 -21.08
CA VAL A 337 -5.53 0.69 -20.41
C VAL A 337 -6.55 1.76 -20.04
N ILE A 338 -6.09 2.98 -19.78
CA ILE A 338 -6.93 4.18 -19.61
C ILE A 338 -6.57 5.24 -20.66
N ALA A 339 -7.48 6.17 -20.91
CA ALA A 339 -7.22 7.30 -21.80
C ALA A 339 -6.41 8.41 -21.11
N GLU A 340 -5.85 9.33 -21.90
CA GLU A 340 -5.13 10.50 -21.39
C GLU A 340 -5.99 11.36 -20.44
N GLN A 341 -7.28 11.55 -20.76
CA GLN A 341 -8.18 12.32 -19.92
C GLN A 341 -8.43 11.64 -18.56
N ASP A 342 -8.51 10.30 -18.53
CA ASP A 342 -8.66 9.56 -17.27
C ASP A 342 -7.47 9.79 -16.34
N TYR A 343 -6.25 9.81 -16.90
CA TYR A 343 -5.03 10.11 -16.14
C TYR A 343 -5.04 11.53 -15.59
N PHE A 344 -5.51 12.51 -16.38
CA PHE A 344 -5.67 13.88 -15.92
C PHE A 344 -6.72 14.05 -14.83
N ASP A 345 -7.81 13.28 -14.88
CA ASP A 345 -8.81 13.30 -13.83
C ASP A 345 -8.25 12.73 -12.51
N LEU A 346 -7.44 11.66 -12.59
CA LEU A 346 -6.72 11.10 -11.44
C LEU A 346 -5.71 12.10 -10.85
N LEU A 347 -4.87 12.72 -11.70
CA LEU A 347 -3.94 13.77 -11.25
C LEU A 347 -4.67 14.95 -10.62
N GLY A 348 -5.78 15.38 -11.20
CA GLY A 348 -6.62 16.46 -10.66
C GLY A 348 -7.15 16.15 -9.27
N LYS A 349 -7.60 14.91 -9.04
CA LYS A 349 -8.03 14.41 -7.72
C LYS A 349 -6.88 14.44 -6.71
N THR A 350 -5.69 13.95 -7.10
CA THR A 350 -4.50 13.94 -6.25
C THR A 350 -4.04 15.36 -5.87
N ILE A 351 -3.99 16.27 -6.84
CA ILE A 351 -3.66 17.69 -6.60
C ILE A 351 -4.66 18.32 -5.63
N GLY A 352 -5.96 18.07 -5.84
CA GLY A 352 -7.01 18.57 -4.94
C GLY A 352 -6.88 18.05 -3.51
N ASN A 353 -6.57 16.76 -3.35
CA ASN A 353 -6.39 16.15 -2.04
C ASN A 353 -5.21 16.77 -1.27
N VAL A 354 -4.09 17.02 -1.95
CA VAL A 354 -2.91 17.65 -1.32
C VAL A 354 -3.21 19.11 -0.98
N LEU A 355 -3.75 19.90 -1.90
CA LEU A 355 -3.95 21.34 -1.71
C LEU A 355 -5.06 21.67 -0.68
N ARG A 356 -5.98 20.74 -0.41
CA ARG A 356 -7.04 20.91 0.60
C ARG A 356 -6.50 20.88 2.04
N GLY A 357 -5.52 20.03 2.34
CA GLY A 357 -4.97 19.89 3.69
C GLY A 357 -3.95 20.97 4.04
N SER A 358 -4.12 21.67 5.16
CA SER A 358 -3.15 22.67 5.63
C SER A 358 -1.90 22.04 6.25
N GLY A 359 -1.95 20.76 6.64
CA GLY A 359 -0.80 20.02 7.18
C GLY A 359 0.40 19.98 6.23
N ARG A 360 0.18 20.15 4.92
CA ARG A 360 1.24 20.29 3.90
C ARG A 360 2.21 21.45 4.15
N HIS A 361 1.77 22.48 4.89
CA HIS A 361 2.57 23.65 5.26
C HIS A 361 3.31 23.47 6.60
N LYS A 362 3.03 22.41 7.34
CA LYS A 362 3.57 22.15 8.70
C LYS A 362 4.52 20.95 8.76
N GLN A 363 4.38 20.01 7.83
CA GLN A 363 5.21 18.81 7.77
C GLN A 363 5.75 18.62 6.36
N SER A 364 7.05 18.39 6.25
CA SER A 364 7.70 17.98 5.01
C SER A 364 7.38 16.50 4.68
N VAL A 365 7.59 16.08 3.43
CA VAL A 365 7.39 14.65 3.08
C VAL A 365 8.45 13.75 3.69
N ALA A 366 9.66 14.27 3.92
CA ALA A 366 10.74 13.57 4.62
C ALA A 366 10.38 13.30 6.10
N GLU A 367 9.85 14.30 6.80
CA GLU A 367 9.36 14.13 8.18
C GLU A 367 8.14 13.21 8.24
N SER A 368 7.22 13.31 7.28
CA SER A 368 6.06 12.41 7.20
C SER A 368 6.47 10.95 7.04
N SER A 369 7.49 10.70 6.21
CA SER A 369 8.12 9.37 6.07
C SER A 369 8.72 8.89 7.40
N PHE A 370 9.50 9.74 8.06
CA PHE A 370 10.15 9.39 9.33
C PHE A 370 9.12 9.06 10.42
N ASP A 371 8.08 9.90 10.54
CA ASP A 371 7.00 9.75 11.52
C ASP A 371 5.90 8.78 11.09
N ALA A 372 6.08 8.00 10.01
CA ALA A 372 5.05 7.09 9.50
C ALA A 372 4.46 6.18 10.59
N TRP A 373 5.33 5.68 11.47
CA TRP A 373 5.03 4.81 12.61
C TRP A 373 4.04 5.38 13.62
N ILE A 374 4.04 6.70 13.80
CA ILE A 374 3.30 7.39 14.87
C ILE A 374 2.23 8.36 14.37
N LYS A 375 2.38 8.90 13.16
CA LYS A 375 1.45 9.87 12.57
C LYS A 375 0.68 9.25 11.41
N TYR A 376 1.37 8.84 10.34
CA TYR A 376 0.69 8.42 9.11
C TYR A 376 -0.13 7.13 9.27
N TYR A 377 0.36 6.15 10.03
CA TYR A 377 -0.36 4.90 10.30
C TYR A 377 -1.34 4.99 11.48
N ARG A 378 -1.36 6.12 12.19
CA ARG A 378 -2.21 6.37 13.36
C ARG A 378 -2.89 7.73 13.24
N GLN A 379 -3.46 8.00 12.07
CA GLN A 379 -4.15 9.26 11.80
C GLN A 379 -5.40 9.41 12.66
N ASP A 380 -5.64 10.65 13.06
CA ASP A 380 -6.82 11.09 13.79
C ASP A 380 -7.58 12.17 12.99
N GLU A 381 -8.59 12.75 13.60
CA GLU A 381 -9.39 13.84 13.03
C GLU A 381 -8.57 15.08 12.63
N ASN A 382 -7.39 15.28 13.24
CA ASN A 382 -6.52 16.43 13.02
C ASN A 382 -5.50 16.19 11.89
N ALA A 383 -5.44 14.99 11.31
CA ALA A 383 -4.50 14.65 10.26
C ALA A 383 -4.48 15.65 9.06
N PRO A 384 -5.62 16.11 8.49
CA PRO A 384 -5.60 17.08 7.39
C PRO A 384 -4.93 18.42 7.75
N ASN A 385 -4.91 18.76 9.04
CA ASN A 385 -4.37 20.02 9.54
C ASN A 385 -2.91 19.93 9.97
N ALA A 386 -2.44 18.73 10.35
CA ALA A 386 -1.15 18.55 11.02
C ALA A 386 -0.12 17.81 10.16
N ILE A 387 -0.55 16.95 9.24
CA ILE A 387 0.36 16.06 8.50
C ILE A 387 0.13 16.15 6.99
N VAL A 388 1.07 15.57 6.25
CA VAL A 388 0.94 15.39 4.80
C VAL A 388 1.19 13.94 4.42
N SER A 389 0.51 13.44 3.40
CA SER A 389 0.79 12.08 2.91
C SER A 389 2.06 12.07 2.06
N TYR A 390 3.04 11.25 2.46
CA TYR A 390 4.22 11.00 1.64
C TYR A 390 3.90 10.19 0.36
N TYR A 391 2.71 9.58 0.25
CA TYR A 391 2.21 9.01 -1.01
C TYR A 391 1.77 10.13 -1.96
N THR A 392 0.75 10.92 -1.59
CA THR A 392 0.14 11.87 -2.52
C THR A 392 1.00 13.11 -2.76
N LYS A 393 1.65 13.68 -1.74
CA LYS A 393 2.61 14.78 -1.97
C LYS A 393 3.90 14.23 -2.61
N GLY A 394 4.32 13.02 -2.26
CA GLY A 394 5.46 12.36 -2.90
C GLY A 394 5.24 12.10 -4.39
N SER A 395 4.03 11.71 -4.82
CA SER A 395 3.72 11.55 -6.24
C SER A 395 3.71 12.87 -7.01
N LEU A 396 3.26 13.95 -6.38
CA LEU A 396 3.37 15.29 -6.97
C LEU A 396 4.83 15.78 -7.04
N ILE A 397 5.68 15.41 -6.08
CA ILE A 397 7.13 15.67 -6.14
C ILE A 397 7.76 14.90 -7.30
N ALA A 398 7.40 13.62 -7.47
CA ALA A 398 7.85 12.80 -8.60
C ALA A 398 7.44 13.42 -9.94
N LEU A 399 6.16 13.80 -10.08
CA LEU A 399 5.64 14.51 -11.24
C LEU A 399 6.40 15.82 -11.49
N ALA A 400 6.55 16.67 -10.48
CA ALA A 400 7.24 17.94 -10.62
C ALA A 400 8.69 17.76 -11.08
N LEU A 401 9.39 16.77 -10.51
CA LEU A 401 10.74 16.42 -10.88
C LEU A 401 10.81 15.88 -12.33
N ASP A 402 9.89 15.01 -12.75
CA ASP A 402 9.85 14.48 -14.11
C ASP A 402 9.63 15.59 -15.15
N LEU A 403 8.62 16.45 -14.93
CA LEU A 403 8.33 17.58 -15.81
C LEU A 403 9.51 18.57 -15.87
N MET A 404 10.14 18.83 -14.72
CA MET A 404 11.30 19.72 -14.63
C MET A 404 12.51 19.16 -15.38
N ILE A 405 12.88 17.89 -15.18
CA ILE A 405 14.01 17.25 -15.87
C ILE A 405 13.77 17.26 -17.37
N ARG A 406 12.58 16.86 -17.82
CA ARG A 406 12.23 16.85 -19.25
C ARG A 406 12.31 18.25 -19.85
N THR A 407 11.81 19.27 -19.17
CA THR A 407 11.86 20.65 -19.65
C THR A 407 13.32 21.15 -19.77
N ARG A 408 14.11 20.99 -18.71
CA ARG A 408 15.49 21.50 -18.62
C ARG A 408 16.46 20.76 -19.54
N THR A 409 16.24 19.48 -19.76
CA THR A 409 17.06 18.67 -20.66
C THR A 409 16.53 18.60 -22.09
N ARG A 410 15.44 19.33 -22.39
CA ARG A 410 14.72 19.30 -23.68
C ARG A 410 14.25 17.89 -24.09
N GLY A 411 13.85 17.10 -23.12
CA GLY A 411 13.33 15.74 -23.28
C GLY A 411 14.41 14.66 -23.42
N ARG A 412 15.69 15.00 -23.21
CA ARG A 412 16.80 14.02 -23.27
C ARG A 412 16.88 13.13 -22.04
N LYS A 413 16.40 13.61 -20.89
CA LYS A 413 16.32 12.88 -19.63
C LYS A 413 14.91 13.00 -19.03
N SER A 414 14.57 12.07 -18.16
CA SER A 414 13.35 12.06 -17.37
C SER A 414 13.56 11.40 -16.01
N LEU A 415 12.52 11.39 -15.18
CA LEU A 415 12.52 10.58 -13.95
C LEU A 415 12.69 9.08 -14.26
N ASP A 416 12.28 8.65 -15.45
CA ASP A 416 12.44 7.26 -15.91
C ASP A 416 13.91 6.83 -15.96
N ASP A 417 14.82 7.74 -16.29
CA ASP A 417 16.27 7.47 -16.26
C ASP A 417 16.79 7.28 -14.84
N ILE A 418 16.26 8.05 -13.88
CA ILE A 418 16.62 7.94 -12.47
C ILE A 418 16.13 6.61 -11.90
N MET A 419 14.89 6.22 -12.16
CA MET A 419 14.36 4.93 -11.71
C MET A 419 15.13 3.74 -12.31
N ARG A 420 15.51 3.82 -13.59
CA ARG A 420 16.38 2.82 -14.21
C ARG A 420 17.78 2.80 -13.58
N ALA A 421 18.37 3.94 -13.26
CA ALA A 421 19.67 4.00 -12.59
C ALA A 421 19.62 3.39 -11.17
N LEU A 422 18.57 3.70 -10.40
CA LEU A 422 18.31 3.09 -9.09
C LEU A 422 18.16 1.56 -9.21
N TRP A 423 17.41 1.09 -10.20
CA TRP A 423 17.25 -0.33 -10.49
C TRP A 423 18.59 -1.01 -10.79
N GLN A 424 19.39 -0.45 -11.70
CA GLN A 424 20.68 -1.02 -12.08
C GLN A 424 21.68 -1.05 -10.91
N ARG A 425 21.68 -0.02 -10.06
CA ARG A 425 22.66 0.12 -8.97
C ARG A 425 22.30 -0.64 -7.71
N TYR A 426 21.02 -0.69 -7.34
CA TYR A 426 20.58 -1.24 -6.06
C TYR A 426 19.64 -2.45 -6.20
N GLY A 427 18.82 -2.50 -7.25
CA GLY A 427 17.75 -3.49 -7.33
C GLY A 427 18.09 -4.78 -8.08
N ARG A 428 18.82 -4.68 -9.21
CA ARG A 428 18.97 -5.77 -10.19
C ARG A 428 19.51 -7.07 -9.60
N ASP A 429 20.50 -6.94 -8.72
CA ASP A 429 21.19 -8.07 -8.09
C ASP A 429 20.87 -8.20 -6.60
N PHE A 430 19.86 -7.49 -6.07
CA PHE A 430 19.55 -7.42 -4.63
C PHE A 430 19.42 -8.80 -3.97
N TYR A 431 18.70 -9.73 -4.60
CA TYR A 431 18.50 -11.11 -4.10
C TYR A 431 19.45 -12.15 -4.72
N ARG A 432 20.44 -11.73 -5.52
CA ARG A 432 21.44 -12.62 -6.15
C ARG A 432 22.87 -12.37 -5.66
N GLY A 433 23.14 -11.17 -5.17
CA GLY A 433 24.42 -10.73 -4.63
C GLY A 433 24.30 -10.31 -3.18
N ARG A 434 25.10 -9.30 -2.79
CA ARG A 434 25.01 -8.69 -1.47
C ARG A 434 23.92 -7.62 -1.49
N PRO A 435 22.84 -7.73 -0.71
CA PRO A 435 21.80 -6.71 -0.68
C PRO A 435 22.39 -5.40 -0.15
N VAL A 436 22.21 -4.32 -0.91
CA VAL A 436 22.60 -2.96 -0.54
C VAL A 436 21.40 -2.06 -0.78
N GLY A 437 20.93 -1.39 0.27
CA GLY A 437 19.88 -0.39 0.15
C GLY A 437 20.43 1.01 -0.14
N VAL A 438 19.53 1.90 -0.50
CA VAL A 438 19.79 3.32 -0.80
C VAL A 438 19.97 4.07 0.51
N ARG A 439 21.13 4.72 0.70
CA ARG A 439 21.36 5.61 1.85
C ARG A 439 20.81 7.01 1.58
N GLU A 440 20.35 7.69 2.61
CA GLU A 440 19.68 8.99 2.46
C GLU A 440 20.61 10.02 1.79
N GLU A 441 21.88 10.02 2.16
CA GLU A 441 22.91 10.92 1.61
C GLU A 441 23.24 10.65 0.12
N GLU A 442 22.87 9.48 -0.42
CA GLU A 442 23.16 9.11 -1.81
C GLU A 442 22.07 9.52 -2.79
N VAL A 443 20.85 9.82 -2.31
CA VAL A 443 19.69 10.07 -3.18
C VAL A 443 19.90 11.30 -4.06
N ARG A 444 20.17 12.47 -3.47
CA ARG A 444 20.38 13.70 -4.26
C ARG A 444 21.57 13.57 -5.22
N PRO A 445 22.78 13.15 -4.78
CA PRO A 445 23.91 12.99 -5.69
C PRO A 445 23.62 12.07 -6.88
N LEU A 446 22.89 10.96 -6.67
CA LEU A 446 22.49 10.07 -7.76
C LEU A 446 21.56 10.77 -8.75
N PHE A 447 20.58 11.53 -8.26
CA PHE A 447 19.61 12.23 -9.10
C PHE A 447 20.31 13.33 -9.93
N GLU A 448 21.24 14.08 -9.31
CA GLU A 448 22.04 15.10 -9.99
C GLU A 448 22.96 14.47 -11.04
N GLN A 449 23.60 13.34 -10.72
CA GLN A 449 24.44 12.58 -11.66
C GLN A 449 23.65 12.14 -12.91
N VAL A 450 22.45 11.59 -12.72
CA VAL A 450 21.65 11.03 -13.83
C VAL A 450 20.99 12.11 -14.67
N SER A 451 20.45 13.15 -14.01
CA SER A 451 19.76 14.25 -14.69
C SER A 451 20.72 15.27 -15.32
N GLY A 452 21.95 15.38 -14.79
CA GLY A 452 22.91 16.43 -15.15
C GLY A 452 22.49 17.82 -14.66
N MET A 453 21.66 17.89 -13.62
CA MET A 453 21.11 19.13 -13.08
C MET A 453 21.47 19.30 -11.61
N PRO A 454 21.70 20.54 -11.13
CA PRO A 454 21.73 20.81 -9.70
C PRO A 454 20.30 20.71 -9.14
N LEU A 455 20.11 19.94 -8.08
CA LEU A 455 18.78 19.65 -7.50
C LEU A 455 18.67 20.05 -6.03
N LYS A 456 19.73 20.60 -5.42
CA LYS A 456 19.72 21.04 -4.02
C LYS A 456 18.49 21.89 -3.64
N GLU A 457 18.22 22.98 -4.35
CA GLU A 457 17.08 23.86 -4.04
C GLU A 457 15.73 23.15 -4.15
N PHE A 458 15.61 22.23 -5.12
CA PHE A 458 14.39 21.42 -5.28
C PHE A 458 14.20 20.50 -4.07
N PHE A 459 15.24 19.79 -3.63
CA PHE A 459 15.15 18.91 -2.46
C PHE A 459 14.88 19.70 -1.17
N ASP A 460 15.59 20.81 -0.96
CA ASP A 460 15.43 21.65 0.23
C ASP A 460 13.99 22.19 0.35
N SER A 461 13.36 22.56 -0.77
CA SER A 461 12.01 23.10 -0.77
C SER A 461 10.91 22.04 -0.81
N ALA A 462 11.03 21.04 -1.69
CA ALA A 462 9.97 20.08 -1.96
C ALA A 462 10.00 18.84 -1.05
N VAL A 463 11.20 18.36 -0.69
CA VAL A 463 11.39 17.13 0.09
C VAL A 463 11.51 17.43 1.58
N HIS A 464 12.39 18.37 1.93
CA HIS A 464 12.68 18.77 3.30
C HIS A 464 11.92 20.03 3.75
N GLY A 465 11.30 20.74 2.81
CA GLY A 465 10.48 21.91 3.07
C GLY A 465 8.99 21.62 2.94
N THR A 466 8.18 22.67 3.14
CA THR A 466 6.72 22.57 3.14
C THR A 466 6.05 23.34 2.00
N SER A 467 6.83 23.99 1.14
CA SER A 467 6.34 24.80 0.02
C SER A 467 5.44 24.01 -0.93
N ASP A 468 4.45 24.70 -1.50
CA ASP A 468 3.64 24.17 -2.60
C ASP A 468 4.46 24.07 -3.90
N LEU A 469 4.20 23.02 -4.69
CA LEU A 469 4.91 22.75 -5.94
C LEU A 469 4.39 23.64 -7.07
N PRO A 470 5.25 24.17 -7.96
CA PRO A 470 4.85 25.06 -9.06
C PRO A 470 4.26 24.29 -10.26
N LEU A 471 3.29 23.41 -10.02
CA LEU A 471 2.78 22.45 -11.02
C LEU A 471 2.19 23.13 -12.26
N ALA A 472 1.40 24.21 -12.10
CA ALA A 472 0.81 24.94 -13.23
C ALA A 472 1.89 25.40 -14.23
N ARG A 473 2.97 26.01 -13.72
CA ARG A 473 4.11 26.46 -14.52
C ARG A 473 4.84 25.28 -15.19
N LEU A 474 4.99 24.16 -14.49
CA LEU A 474 5.65 22.97 -15.05
C LEU A 474 4.83 22.32 -16.17
N PHE A 475 3.49 22.39 -16.10
CA PHE A 475 2.59 21.85 -17.12
C PHE A 475 2.56 22.66 -18.42
N GLU A 476 2.85 23.97 -18.37
CA GLU A 476 2.81 24.85 -19.54
C GLU A 476 3.65 24.31 -20.71
N TRP A 477 4.88 23.83 -20.43
CA TRP A 477 5.75 23.27 -21.47
C TRP A 477 5.13 22.04 -22.17
N PHE A 478 4.20 21.33 -21.52
CA PHE A 478 3.52 20.17 -22.08
C PHE A 478 2.17 20.51 -22.73
N GLY A 479 1.82 21.80 -22.80
CA GLY A 479 0.55 22.28 -23.32
C GLY A 479 -0.61 21.80 -22.46
N VAL A 480 -0.44 21.76 -21.14
CA VAL A 480 -1.48 21.40 -20.18
C VAL A 480 -1.72 22.58 -19.26
N THR A 481 -2.98 22.91 -19.03
CA THR A 481 -3.39 23.92 -18.04
C THR A 481 -3.92 23.23 -16.79
N LEU A 482 -3.63 23.80 -15.62
CA LEU A 482 -4.18 23.37 -14.33
C LEU A 482 -5.08 24.48 -13.80
N LYS A 483 -6.37 24.20 -13.63
CA LYS A 483 -7.35 25.18 -13.11
C LYS A 483 -8.09 24.62 -11.91
N ALA A 484 -8.17 25.42 -10.85
CA ALA A 484 -9.12 25.17 -9.77
C ALA A 484 -10.53 25.53 -10.28
N GLU A 485 -11.45 24.58 -10.25
CA GLU A 485 -12.84 24.80 -10.65
C GLU A 485 -13.75 24.78 -9.41
N PRO A 486 -14.64 25.78 -9.27
CA PRO A 486 -15.69 25.73 -8.26
C PRO A 486 -16.64 24.57 -8.58
N GLY A 487 -17.32 24.03 -7.56
CA GLY A 487 -18.39 23.07 -7.78
C GLY A 487 -19.58 23.71 -8.48
N GLU A 488 -20.38 22.90 -9.18
CA GLU A 488 -21.70 23.34 -9.62
C GLU A 488 -22.50 23.78 -8.37
N ASN A 489 -22.99 25.01 -8.35
CA ASN A 489 -23.59 25.66 -7.19
C ASN A 489 -22.62 25.83 -6.00
N ALA A 490 -21.45 26.42 -6.27
CA ALA A 490 -20.47 26.78 -5.24
C ALA A 490 -21.14 27.51 -4.07
N LYS A 491 -20.98 26.91 -2.89
CA LYS A 491 -21.60 27.37 -1.64
C LYS A 491 -20.52 27.85 -0.67
N PRO A 492 -20.84 28.77 0.24
CA PRO A 492 -19.93 29.12 1.33
C PRO A 492 -19.54 27.89 2.15
N SER A 493 -18.35 27.92 2.74
CA SER A 493 -17.77 26.77 3.44
C SER A 493 -17.70 27.01 4.95
N LEU A 494 -18.07 25.97 5.71
CA LEU A 494 -17.75 25.87 7.13
C LEU A 494 -16.30 25.40 7.38
N GLY A 495 -15.64 24.82 6.39
CA GLY A 495 -14.32 24.21 6.54
C GLY A 495 -14.37 22.96 7.40
N VAL A 496 -15.30 22.05 7.10
CA VAL A 496 -15.49 20.80 7.84
C VAL A 496 -15.67 19.62 6.90
N LYS A 497 -15.29 18.43 7.37
CA LYS A 497 -15.75 17.16 6.80
C LYS A 497 -16.80 16.59 7.74
N LEU A 498 -17.96 16.23 7.19
CA LEU A 498 -19.01 15.58 7.95
C LEU A 498 -18.78 14.06 8.04
N GLY A 499 -19.26 13.49 9.13
CA GLY A 499 -19.44 12.06 9.34
C GLY A 499 -20.82 11.78 9.90
N THR A 500 -21.06 10.50 10.17
CA THR A 500 -22.27 10.04 10.86
C THR A 500 -21.85 9.16 12.02
N SER A 501 -22.36 9.46 13.21
CA SER A 501 -22.18 8.62 14.41
C SER A 501 -23.50 8.48 15.12
N ASN A 502 -23.93 7.24 15.42
CA ASN A 502 -25.22 6.95 16.07
C ASN A 502 -26.42 7.66 15.43
N GLY A 503 -26.43 7.77 14.09
CA GLY A 503 -27.48 8.45 13.32
C GLY A 503 -27.45 9.99 13.37
N SER A 504 -26.49 10.58 14.09
CA SER A 504 -26.29 12.03 14.18
C SER A 504 -25.24 12.52 13.18
N CYS A 505 -25.42 13.75 12.66
CA CYS A 505 -24.43 14.41 11.82
C CYS A 505 -23.28 14.91 12.69
N THR A 506 -22.09 14.34 12.52
CA THR A 506 -20.92 14.72 13.31
C THR A 506 -19.90 15.46 12.46
N LEU A 507 -19.12 16.33 13.08
CA LEU A 507 -17.94 16.91 12.45
C LEU A 507 -16.82 15.88 12.52
N ALA A 508 -16.56 15.17 11.42
CA ALA A 508 -15.46 14.21 11.37
C ALA A 508 -14.09 14.92 11.37
N GLN A 509 -14.01 16.07 10.71
CA GLN A 509 -12.81 16.91 10.67
C GLN A 509 -13.22 18.38 10.68
N VAL A 510 -12.47 19.20 11.39
CA VAL A 510 -12.60 20.66 11.37
C VAL A 510 -11.29 21.23 10.85
N HIS A 511 -11.33 21.90 9.71
CA HIS A 511 -10.13 22.34 8.99
C HIS A 511 -9.57 23.64 9.57
N ASP A 512 -8.25 23.73 9.63
CA ASP A 512 -7.52 24.91 10.06
C ASP A 512 -7.88 26.16 9.25
N GLY A 513 -8.11 27.27 9.94
CA GLY A 513 -8.54 28.52 9.32
C GLY A 513 -9.96 28.45 8.73
N GLY A 514 -10.71 27.37 8.96
CA GLY A 514 -12.12 27.24 8.57
C GLY A 514 -13.05 28.08 9.45
N ALA A 515 -14.27 28.34 8.96
CA ALA A 515 -15.28 29.08 9.71
C ALA A 515 -15.70 28.35 10.99
N ALA A 516 -15.82 27.03 10.93
CA ALA A 516 -16.15 26.20 12.08
C ALA A 516 -15.07 26.26 13.18
N GLN A 517 -13.78 26.21 12.80
CA GLN A 517 -12.68 26.33 13.76
C GLN A 517 -12.70 27.70 14.45
N ARG A 518 -12.83 28.79 13.69
CA ARG A 518 -12.91 30.16 14.25
C ARG A 518 -14.07 30.33 15.22
N ALA A 519 -15.18 29.68 14.94
CA ALA A 519 -16.38 29.70 15.79
C ALA A 519 -16.25 28.80 17.04
N GLY A 520 -15.21 27.97 17.15
CA GLY A 520 -14.99 27.09 18.30
C GLY A 520 -15.60 25.68 18.18
N LEU A 521 -16.11 25.31 17.00
CA LEU A 521 -16.52 23.93 16.73
C LEU A 521 -15.30 23.02 16.63
N SER A 522 -15.47 21.77 17.07
CA SER A 522 -14.44 20.75 17.11
C SER A 522 -14.90 19.49 16.41
N ALA A 523 -13.93 18.69 15.95
CA ALA A 523 -14.23 17.35 15.50
C ALA A 523 -14.83 16.52 16.65
N GLY A 524 -15.77 15.66 16.32
CA GLY A 524 -16.62 14.94 17.29
C GLY A 524 -17.90 15.66 17.67
N ASP A 525 -18.01 16.98 17.46
CA ASP A 525 -19.26 17.71 17.74
C ASP A 525 -20.40 17.18 16.84
N ALA A 526 -21.58 16.96 17.42
CA ALA A 526 -22.78 16.55 16.69
C ALA A 526 -23.58 17.79 16.28
N LEU A 527 -23.49 18.18 15.01
CA LEU A 527 -24.15 19.35 14.46
C LEU A 527 -25.65 19.07 14.27
N VAL A 528 -26.50 19.79 15.00
CA VAL A 528 -27.95 19.54 15.04
C VAL A 528 -28.76 20.59 14.30
N ALA A 529 -28.34 21.85 14.29
CA ALA A 529 -29.07 22.91 13.59
C ALA A 529 -28.19 24.04 13.03
N LEU A 530 -28.68 24.67 11.97
CA LEU A 530 -28.16 25.90 11.35
C LEU A 530 -29.32 26.89 11.21
N ASP A 531 -29.24 28.04 11.86
CA ASP A 531 -30.30 29.06 11.97
C ASP A 531 -31.68 28.47 12.30
N GLY A 532 -31.70 27.54 13.26
CA GLY A 532 -32.93 26.87 13.71
C GLY A 532 -33.44 25.75 12.80
N LEU A 533 -32.77 25.47 11.67
CA LEU A 533 -33.12 24.36 10.77
C LEU A 533 -32.27 23.13 11.07
N ARG A 534 -32.91 21.95 11.11
CA ARG A 534 -32.25 20.68 11.39
C ARG A 534 -31.17 20.35 10.35
N VAL A 535 -29.99 19.99 10.83
CA VAL A 535 -28.87 19.51 10.02
C VAL A 535 -28.81 17.97 10.02
N THR A 536 -28.52 17.41 8.86
CA THR A 536 -28.19 15.99 8.63
C THR A 536 -26.94 15.90 7.77
N ALA A 537 -26.32 14.72 7.71
CA ALA A 537 -25.13 14.49 6.87
C ALA A 537 -25.39 14.74 5.37
N SER A 538 -26.64 14.74 4.92
CA SER A 538 -27.03 14.88 3.51
C SER A 538 -27.61 16.25 3.15
N ASN A 539 -27.89 17.14 4.11
CA ASN A 539 -28.60 18.40 3.84
C ASN A 539 -27.79 19.67 4.13
N LEU A 540 -26.66 19.60 4.86
CA LEU A 540 -25.88 20.80 5.23
C LEU A 540 -25.53 21.65 4.01
N ASP A 541 -25.11 21.00 2.93
CA ASP A 541 -24.76 21.65 1.68
C ASP A 541 -25.89 22.48 1.08
N LYS A 542 -27.12 21.97 1.16
CA LYS A 542 -28.32 22.68 0.67
C LYS A 542 -28.69 23.86 1.57
N LEU A 543 -28.45 23.74 2.88
CA LEU A 543 -28.67 24.83 3.82
C LEU A 543 -27.66 25.97 3.57
N LEU A 544 -26.38 25.64 3.47
CA LEU A 544 -25.31 26.62 3.22
C LEU A 544 -25.45 27.35 1.88
N ALA A 545 -26.02 26.70 0.85
CA ALA A 545 -26.26 27.32 -0.46
C ALA A 545 -27.22 28.53 -0.42
N ARG A 546 -27.90 28.79 0.70
CA ARG A 546 -28.79 29.95 0.90
C ARG A 546 -28.06 31.21 1.34
N TYR A 547 -26.76 31.12 1.63
CA TYR A 547 -25.94 32.20 2.20
C TYR A 547 -24.82 32.61 1.26
N ARG A 548 -24.17 33.73 1.59
CA ARG A 548 -22.99 34.27 0.93
C ARG A 548 -21.74 34.10 1.80
N PRO A 549 -20.54 34.07 1.18
CA PRO A 549 -19.31 34.20 1.95
C PRO A 549 -19.33 35.49 2.77
N GLY A 550 -18.96 35.41 4.04
CA GLY A 550 -19.01 36.52 4.99
C GLY A 550 -20.31 36.63 5.79
N ASP A 551 -21.37 35.88 5.45
CA ASP A 551 -22.58 35.84 6.28
C ASP A 551 -22.31 35.10 7.59
N ASP A 552 -22.92 35.56 8.67
CA ASP A 552 -22.91 34.88 9.96
C ASP A 552 -24.09 33.90 10.06
N VAL A 553 -23.82 32.66 10.48
CA VAL A 553 -24.85 31.66 10.77
C VAL A 553 -24.75 31.18 12.22
N ARG A 554 -25.90 30.90 12.83
CA ARG A 554 -25.99 30.32 14.17
C ARG A 554 -26.04 28.80 14.08
N LEU A 555 -25.05 28.14 14.68
CA LEU A 555 -24.93 26.69 14.70
C LEU A 555 -25.23 26.18 16.10
N HIS A 556 -25.96 25.08 16.18
CA HIS A 556 -26.16 24.34 17.42
C HIS A 556 -25.51 22.98 17.26
N ALA A 557 -24.62 22.62 18.19
CA ALA A 557 -23.99 21.31 18.20
C ALA A 557 -23.83 20.79 19.62
N PHE A 558 -23.99 19.48 19.79
CA PHE A 558 -23.63 18.81 21.02
C PHE A 558 -22.14 18.51 21.03
N ARG A 559 -21.46 18.91 22.11
CA ARG A 559 -20.14 18.40 22.46
C ARG A 559 -20.32 17.44 23.61
N ARG A 560 -20.13 16.15 23.37
CA ARG A 560 -20.57 15.10 24.29
C ARG A 560 -22.07 15.26 24.57
N ASP A 561 -22.47 15.59 25.79
CA ASP A 561 -23.85 15.78 26.25
C ASP A 561 -24.26 17.25 26.42
N GLU A 562 -23.36 18.20 26.16
CA GLU A 562 -23.60 19.64 26.33
C GLU A 562 -24.00 20.28 24.99
N LEU A 563 -25.15 20.97 24.96
CA LEU A 563 -25.57 21.75 23.80
C LEU A 563 -24.84 23.10 23.80
N HIS A 564 -24.13 23.38 22.71
CA HIS A 564 -23.49 24.67 22.49
C HIS A 564 -24.16 25.41 21.33
N GLU A 565 -24.28 26.72 21.49
CA GLU A 565 -24.61 27.66 20.41
C GLU A 565 -23.32 28.35 19.96
N TYR A 566 -23.09 28.38 18.65
CA TYR A 566 -21.94 29.01 18.01
C TYR A 566 -22.42 30.00 16.94
N VAL A 567 -21.64 31.04 16.69
CA VAL A 567 -21.82 31.92 15.53
C VAL A 567 -20.60 31.76 14.63
N ALA A 568 -20.83 31.40 13.37
CA ALA A 568 -19.76 31.18 12.39
C ALA A 568 -19.92 32.07 11.17
N THR A 569 -18.89 32.87 10.88
CA THR A 569 -18.78 33.66 9.64
C THR A 569 -18.28 32.78 8.50
N LEU A 570 -19.15 32.53 7.51
CA LEU A 570 -18.91 31.58 6.43
C LEU A 570 -17.73 31.98 5.53
N SER A 571 -16.84 31.02 5.23
CA SER A 571 -15.72 31.22 4.32
C SER A 571 -16.16 31.15 2.85
N ALA A 572 -15.31 31.63 1.95
CA ALA A 572 -15.49 31.43 0.51
C ALA A 572 -15.57 29.92 0.15
N PRO A 573 -16.22 29.57 -0.99
CA PRO A 573 -16.28 28.19 -1.44
C PRO A 573 -14.88 27.61 -1.66
N GLU A 574 -14.67 26.37 -1.22
CA GLU A 574 -13.47 25.62 -1.58
C GLU A 574 -13.55 25.16 -3.04
N PRO A 575 -12.41 25.06 -3.75
CA PRO A 575 -12.37 24.38 -5.04
C PRO A 575 -12.94 22.96 -4.93
N ALA A 576 -13.87 22.62 -5.84
CA ALA A 576 -14.45 21.29 -5.87
C ALA A 576 -13.50 20.30 -6.55
N ARG A 577 -12.81 20.75 -7.61
CA ARG A 577 -11.83 19.94 -8.33
C ARG A 577 -10.72 20.79 -8.93
N TYR A 578 -9.61 20.14 -9.23
CA TYR A 578 -8.54 20.70 -10.05
C TYR A 578 -8.59 20.00 -11.40
N ARG A 579 -8.82 20.75 -12.47
CA ARG A 579 -8.94 20.22 -13.82
C ARG A 579 -7.67 20.45 -14.60
N LEU A 580 -7.18 19.38 -15.22
CA LEU A 580 -6.12 19.44 -16.21
C LEU A 580 -6.74 19.41 -17.60
N SER A 581 -6.27 20.25 -18.52
CA SER A 581 -6.80 20.33 -19.88
C SER A 581 -5.71 20.66 -20.89
N VAL A 582 -5.74 19.94 -22.02
CA VAL A 582 -4.81 20.15 -23.13
C VAL A 582 -5.12 21.45 -23.86
N VAL A 583 -4.08 22.23 -24.13
CA VAL A 583 -4.12 23.42 -24.99
C VAL A 583 -3.39 23.12 -26.29
N LYS A 584 -3.94 23.63 -27.41
CA LYS A 584 -3.28 23.51 -28.71
C LYS A 584 -2.10 24.48 -28.78
N GLU A 585 -0.90 23.94 -28.62
CA GLU A 585 0.36 24.66 -28.79
C GLU A 585 1.32 23.84 -29.67
N HIS A 586 2.07 24.53 -30.54
CA HIS A 586 2.99 23.88 -31.47
C HIS A 586 4.11 23.12 -30.72
N GLY A 587 4.30 21.84 -31.03
CA GLY A 587 5.31 20.98 -30.40
C GLY A 587 4.96 20.45 -29.00
N ALA A 588 3.98 21.01 -28.29
CA ALA A 588 3.56 20.54 -26.97
C ALA A 588 2.99 19.12 -26.99
N ALA A 589 2.25 18.76 -28.05
CA ALA A 589 1.70 17.41 -28.23
C ALA A 589 2.79 16.33 -28.26
N ALA A 590 3.90 16.56 -28.97
CA ALA A 590 5.01 15.60 -29.01
C ALA A 590 5.73 15.49 -27.66
N ARG A 591 5.85 16.59 -26.92
CA ARG A 591 6.46 16.60 -25.58
C ARG A 591 5.60 15.83 -24.57
N ARG A 592 4.29 16.05 -24.63
CA ARG A 592 3.30 15.34 -23.81
C ARG A 592 3.22 13.85 -24.15
N ALA A 593 3.25 13.50 -25.44
CA ALA A 593 3.30 12.10 -25.86
C ALA A 593 4.53 11.36 -25.28
N ARG A 594 5.72 11.98 -25.31
CA ARG A 594 6.92 11.41 -24.66
C ARG A 594 6.80 11.29 -23.14
N TRP A 595 6.04 12.16 -22.49
CA TRP A 595 5.78 12.04 -21.06
C TRP A 595 4.84 10.86 -20.76
N LEU A 596 3.68 10.84 -21.43
CA LEU A 596 2.59 9.90 -21.16
C LEU A 596 2.77 8.51 -21.79
N HIS A 597 3.65 8.35 -22.76
CA HIS A 597 3.84 7.08 -23.49
C HIS A 597 5.28 6.55 -23.51
N GLY A 598 6.23 7.30 -22.94
CA GLY A 598 7.66 6.93 -22.89
C GLY A 598 8.43 7.45 -24.08
#